data_AF-A0A923R4D5-F1
#
_entry.id   AF-A0A923R4D5-F1
#
_cell.length_a   1.000
_cell.length_b   1.000
_cell.length_c   1.000
_cell.angle_alpha   90.00
_cell.angle_beta   90.00
_cell.angle_gamma   90.00
#
_symmetry.space_group_name_H-M   'P 1'
#
loop_
_entity.id
_entity.type
_entity.pdbx_description
1 polymer ?
#
loop_
_entity_poly.entity_id
_entity_poly.type
_entity_poly.pdbx_seq_one_letter_code
_entity_poly.pdbx_strand_id
1 'polypeptide(L)'
;MSISKTYSPQDVENKWYSYWLEKGFFNSKPDKNKKPYTVVIPPPNVTGVLHMGHMLNNTVQDILVRRARMLGKEACWVPGTDHASIATEAKVVAMLKERGISKKDLSREEFLSYAWEWKEKYGGIILEQLKKLGASCDWSRTRFTMEPELSDAVIEVFIDLYKKGLIYRGARMVNWDPVGLTAVSDEEVNHKEVDSQLFYINYPIENSTEHITIATTRPETILADAAICVNPEDERYSHLVGKMARIPFTDRYIKIIQDEYVDQAFGTGCLKVTPAHDINDYNLGLKHNLEVIDIFNENATLNKYGGAYEGLDRFVARKKMAIDLKEQGFIQKIENIRNKVGCSERTDAVIEPRISTQWFCKMAEMAKPALEHVMNDDVKLHPAKFKNTYKHWLENVKDWCISRQLWWGHRIPAYYLPDGTFIVAKSIEEALVLAHGNTQYAQLTTKDLRQDEDVLDTWFSSWLWPISVFDGFKDPENEDIKYYYPTDDLVTAPEILFFWVARMIMAGYEYKGEMPFKNVYLTGIVRDKAGRKMSKSLGNSPDPIELIEKYGADGVRTGMLFSSPAGNDLLFDEKSCEQGRNFSNKIWN
;
A
#
# COMPACT_ATOMS: atom_id res chain seq x y z
N MET A 1 -46.27 2.81 -32.32
CA MET A 1 -45.51 1.59 -31.97
C MET A 1 -46.01 1.12 -30.61
N SER A 2 -46.41 -0.15 -30.48
CA SER A 2 -46.80 -0.72 -29.18
C SER A 2 -45.57 -0.88 -28.30
N ILE A 3 -45.64 -0.38 -27.07
CA ILE A 3 -44.59 -0.56 -26.06
C ILE A 3 -44.50 -2.06 -25.73
N SER A 4 -43.29 -2.62 -25.73
CA SER A 4 -43.05 -4.03 -25.37
C SER A 4 -43.57 -4.32 -23.95
N LYS A 5 -44.18 -5.49 -23.74
CA LYS A 5 -44.60 -5.95 -22.39
C LYS A 5 -43.43 -6.28 -21.47
N THR A 6 -42.25 -6.52 -22.03
CA THR A 6 -41.04 -6.83 -21.26
C THR A 6 -40.03 -5.72 -21.46
N TYR A 7 -39.50 -5.18 -20.36
CA TYR A 7 -38.39 -4.24 -20.38
C TYR A 7 -37.15 -4.91 -21.00
N SER A 8 -36.55 -4.27 -22.00
CA SER A 8 -35.27 -4.68 -22.59
C SER A 8 -34.19 -3.68 -22.15
N PRO A 9 -33.42 -3.98 -21.07
CA PRO A 9 -32.43 -3.07 -20.55
C PRO A 9 -31.38 -2.70 -21.60
N GLN A 10 -30.89 -3.68 -22.36
CA GLN A 10 -29.81 -3.47 -23.34
C GLN A 10 -30.17 -2.44 -24.41
N ASP A 11 -31.41 -2.46 -24.93
CA ASP A 11 -31.84 -1.49 -25.95
C ASP A 11 -31.97 -0.07 -25.37
N VAL A 12 -32.47 0.03 -24.14
CA VAL A 12 -32.75 1.30 -23.47
C VAL A 12 -31.47 1.94 -22.95
N GLU A 13 -30.64 1.17 -22.24
CA GLU A 13 -29.38 1.59 -21.63
C GLU A 13 -28.39 2.07 -22.71
N ASN A 14 -28.18 1.28 -23.77
CA ASN A 14 -27.26 1.66 -24.86
C ASN A 14 -27.72 2.93 -25.58
N LYS A 15 -29.02 3.06 -25.86
CA LYS A 15 -29.59 4.23 -26.52
C LYS A 15 -29.38 5.50 -25.69
N TRP A 16 -29.80 5.47 -24.42
CA TRP A 16 -29.75 6.66 -23.57
C TRP A 16 -28.33 7.05 -23.21
N TYR A 17 -27.47 6.07 -22.92
CA TYR A 17 -26.10 6.37 -22.56
C TYR A 17 -25.32 7.00 -23.72
N SER A 18 -25.48 6.45 -24.94
CA SER A 18 -24.90 7.07 -26.15
C SER A 18 -25.41 8.50 -26.36
N TYR A 19 -26.72 8.72 -26.20
CA TYR A 19 -27.32 10.05 -26.30
C TYR A 19 -26.76 11.04 -25.26
N TRP A 20 -26.56 10.62 -24.01
CA TRP A 20 -25.99 11.47 -22.97
C TRP A 20 -24.54 11.86 -23.24
N LEU A 21 -23.74 10.93 -23.76
CA LEU A 21 -22.35 11.19 -24.16
C LEU A 21 -22.27 12.13 -25.36
N GLU A 22 -23.03 11.89 -26.42
CA GLU A 22 -23.07 12.73 -27.62
C GLU A 22 -23.48 14.17 -27.32
N LYS A 23 -24.38 14.36 -26.36
CA LYS A 23 -24.83 15.69 -25.93
C LYS A 23 -23.96 16.32 -24.84
N GLY A 24 -22.95 15.61 -24.32
CA GLY A 24 -22.06 16.11 -23.28
C GLY A 24 -22.77 16.45 -21.97
N PHE A 25 -23.84 15.75 -21.61
CA PHE A 25 -24.66 16.08 -20.44
C PHE A 25 -23.95 15.92 -19.10
N PHE A 26 -22.83 15.21 -19.08
CA PHE A 26 -22.05 14.98 -17.87
C PHE A 26 -20.88 15.96 -17.72
N ASN A 27 -20.60 16.76 -18.76
CA ASN A 27 -19.49 17.72 -18.74
C ASN A 27 -19.83 18.87 -17.80
N SER A 28 -18.91 19.19 -16.90
CA SER A 28 -19.08 20.25 -15.91
C SER A 28 -18.05 21.37 -16.14
N LYS A 29 -18.55 22.61 -16.13
CA LYS A 29 -17.72 23.82 -16.26
C LYS A 29 -18.04 24.78 -15.11
N PRO A 30 -17.05 25.50 -14.60
CA PRO A 30 -17.28 26.54 -13.59
C PRO A 30 -18.43 27.48 -14.01
N ASP A 31 -19.44 27.59 -13.15
CA ASP A 31 -20.62 28.45 -13.36
C ASP A 31 -20.89 29.23 -12.09
N LYS A 32 -20.60 30.54 -12.14
CA LYS A 32 -20.76 31.45 -10.99
C LYS A 32 -22.20 31.54 -10.47
N ASN A 33 -23.19 31.12 -11.26
CA ASN A 33 -24.60 31.15 -10.87
C ASN A 33 -25.07 29.88 -10.16
N LYS A 34 -24.23 28.84 -10.14
CA LYS A 34 -24.55 27.56 -9.51
C LYS A 34 -23.60 27.29 -8.36
N LYS A 35 -24.09 26.48 -7.42
CA LYS A 35 -23.24 25.92 -6.38
C LYS A 35 -22.55 24.67 -6.94
N PRO A 36 -21.22 24.51 -6.82
CA PRO A 36 -20.53 23.29 -7.20
C PRO A 36 -21.00 22.11 -6.33
N TYR A 37 -20.93 20.92 -6.90
CA TYR A 37 -20.97 19.66 -6.17
C TYR A 37 -19.95 18.69 -6.76
N THR A 38 -18.85 18.50 -6.05
CA THR A 38 -17.69 17.78 -6.59
C THR A 38 -17.47 16.45 -5.88
N VAL A 39 -17.25 15.41 -6.67
CA VAL A 39 -16.79 14.08 -6.20
C VAL A 39 -15.63 13.64 -7.08
N VAL A 40 -14.60 13.04 -6.48
CA VAL A 40 -13.49 12.40 -7.22
C VAL A 40 -13.57 10.89 -7.00
N ILE A 41 -13.51 10.12 -8.10
CA ILE A 41 -13.50 8.66 -8.01
C ILE A 41 -12.21 8.22 -7.32
N PRO A 42 -12.27 7.28 -6.35
CA PRO A 42 -11.10 6.50 -5.95
C PRO A 42 -10.53 5.79 -7.17
N PRO A 43 -9.40 6.25 -7.73
CA PRO A 43 -8.98 5.82 -9.05
C PRO A 43 -8.71 4.32 -9.03
N PRO A 44 -9.43 3.49 -9.83
CA PRO A 44 -9.23 2.06 -9.78
C PRO A 44 -7.84 1.70 -10.32
N ASN A 45 -7.19 0.73 -9.66
CA ASN A 45 -5.89 0.23 -10.05
C ASN A 45 -5.95 -0.43 -11.44
N VAL A 46 -4.98 -0.14 -12.32
CA VAL A 46 -4.86 -0.75 -13.66
C VAL A 46 -4.38 -2.21 -13.61
N THR A 47 -4.97 -3.04 -12.76
CA THR A 47 -4.56 -4.44 -12.50
C THR A 47 -5.50 -5.48 -13.13
N GLY A 48 -6.54 -5.02 -13.84
CA GLY A 48 -7.53 -5.85 -14.52
C GLY A 48 -8.88 -5.13 -14.69
N VAL A 49 -9.95 -5.90 -14.85
CA VAL A 49 -11.36 -5.44 -14.79
C VAL A 49 -11.85 -5.01 -13.39
N LEU A 50 -13.03 -4.39 -13.28
CA LEU A 50 -13.67 -4.07 -12.00
C LEU A 50 -14.33 -5.30 -11.35
N HIS A 51 -14.74 -5.15 -10.09
CA HIS A 51 -15.42 -6.19 -9.30
C HIS A 51 -16.62 -5.58 -8.55
N MET A 52 -17.43 -6.39 -7.86
CA MET A 52 -18.65 -5.88 -7.21
C MET A 52 -18.40 -4.78 -6.18
N GLY A 53 -17.30 -4.77 -5.44
CA GLY A 53 -16.91 -3.63 -4.60
C GLY A 53 -16.82 -2.28 -5.35
N HIS A 54 -16.26 -2.27 -6.57
CA HIS A 54 -16.22 -1.07 -7.41
C HIS A 54 -17.62 -0.67 -7.89
N MET A 55 -18.47 -1.64 -8.19
CA MET A 55 -19.86 -1.37 -8.60
C MET A 55 -20.64 -0.70 -7.46
N LEU A 56 -20.49 -1.17 -6.22
CA LEU A 56 -21.11 -0.54 -5.05
C LEU A 56 -20.64 0.91 -4.93
N ASN A 57 -19.33 1.09 -4.90
CA ASN A 57 -18.70 2.38 -4.67
C ASN A 57 -19.12 3.42 -5.73
N ASN A 58 -19.04 3.07 -7.01
CA ASN A 58 -19.43 3.98 -8.10
C ASN A 58 -20.95 4.20 -8.19
N THR A 59 -21.76 3.20 -7.83
CA THR A 59 -23.22 3.37 -7.77
C THR A 59 -23.61 4.42 -6.74
N VAL A 60 -23.01 4.39 -5.55
CA VAL A 60 -23.27 5.37 -4.48
C VAL A 60 -22.84 6.77 -4.93
N GLN A 61 -21.64 6.90 -5.51
CA GLN A 61 -21.17 8.18 -6.05
C GLN A 61 -22.11 8.75 -7.12
N ASP A 62 -22.52 7.92 -8.08
CA ASP A 62 -23.39 8.38 -9.17
C ASP A 62 -24.77 8.82 -8.67
N ILE A 63 -25.32 8.20 -7.62
CA ILE A 63 -26.56 8.64 -6.98
C ILE A 63 -26.41 10.05 -6.40
N LEU A 64 -25.32 10.28 -5.67
CA LEU A 64 -25.00 11.57 -5.06
C LEU A 64 -24.87 12.67 -6.11
N VAL A 65 -24.10 12.41 -7.17
CA VAL A 65 -23.84 13.32 -8.30
C VAL A 65 -25.13 13.61 -9.07
N ARG A 66 -25.91 12.58 -9.43
CA ARG A 66 -27.20 12.76 -10.14
C ARG A 66 -28.19 13.55 -9.30
N ARG A 67 -28.28 13.26 -8.00
CA ARG A 67 -29.13 14.04 -7.07
C ARG A 67 -28.69 15.49 -7.02
N ALA A 68 -27.40 15.79 -6.93
CA ALA A 68 -26.91 17.16 -6.93
C ALA A 68 -27.27 17.90 -8.23
N ARG A 69 -27.11 17.25 -9.38
CA ARG A 69 -27.51 17.77 -10.69
C ARG A 69 -29.01 18.08 -10.74
N MET A 70 -29.85 17.18 -10.22
CA MET A 70 -31.30 17.37 -10.12
C MET A 70 -31.71 18.50 -9.17
N LEU A 71 -30.89 18.81 -8.18
CA LEU A 71 -31.08 19.94 -7.25
C LEU A 71 -30.55 21.27 -7.83
N GLY A 72 -30.15 21.31 -9.10
CA GLY A 72 -29.67 22.51 -9.78
C GLY A 72 -28.22 22.90 -9.45
N LYS A 73 -27.45 22.03 -8.79
CA LYS A 73 -26.02 22.23 -8.56
C LYS A 73 -25.21 21.92 -9.83
N GLU A 74 -24.03 22.49 -9.92
CA GLU A 74 -23.05 22.16 -10.95
C GLU A 74 -22.28 20.91 -10.49
N ALA A 75 -22.79 19.75 -10.88
CA ALA A 75 -22.26 18.46 -10.42
C ALA A 75 -21.07 18.00 -11.28
N CYS A 76 -19.89 17.95 -10.68
CA CYS A 76 -18.66 17.47 -11.29
C CYS A 76 -18.24 16.15 -10.65
N TRP A 77 -18.13 15.11 -11.47
CA TRP A 77 -17.67 13.80 -11.02
C TRP A 77 -16.48 13.35 -11.84
N VAL A 78 -15.29 13.42 -11.25
CA VAL A 78 -14.04 13.25 -11.98
C VAL A 78 -13.60 11.78 -11.96
N PRO A 79 -13.51 11.12 -13.13
CA PRO A 79 -13.00 9.76 -13.23
C PRO A 79 -11.48 9.74 -13.38
N GLY A 80 -10.88 8.59 -13.08
CA GLY A 80 -9.47 8.36 -13.37
C GLY A 80 -9.01 6.97 -12.96
N THR A 81 -7.75 6.66 -13.23
CA THR A 81 -7.14 5.36 -12.93
C THR A 81 -5.79 5.51 -12.23
N ASP A 82 -5.45 4.52 -11.40
CA ASP A 82 -4.21 4.50 -10.64
C ASP A 82 -3.23 3.51 -11.27
N HIS A 83 -1.97 3.92 -11.41
CA HIS A 83 -0.87 3.11 -11.91
C HIS A 83 -0.57 1.92 -11.01
N ALA A 84 -0.86 2.02 -9.70
CA ALA A 84 -0.80 0.92 -8.74
C ALA A 84 0.53 0.13 -8.72
N SER A 85 1.66 0.84 -8.86
CA SER A 85 3.07 0.39 -8.84
C SER A 85 3.25 -1.13 -8.66
N ILE A 86 3.38 -1.62 -7.41
CA ILE A 86 3.61 -3.04 -7.05
C ILE A 86 2.60 -3.99 -7.74
N ALA A 87 1.32 -3.64 -7.72
CA ALA A 87 0.27 -4.53 -8.20
C ALA A 87 0.26 -4.65 -9.74
N THR A 88 0.49 -3.54 -10.44
CA THR A 88 0.60 -3.55 -11.91
C THR A 88 1.89 -4.23 -12.34
N GLU A 89 3.01 -3.95 -11.68
CA GLU A 89 4.29 -4.60 -11.96
C GLU A 89 4.19 -6.13 -11.82
N ALA A 90 3.59 -6.63 -10.74
CA ALA A 90 3.38 -8.06 -10.55
C ALA A 90 2.52 -8.69 -11.66
N LYS A 91 1.49 -7.97 -12.16
CA LYS A 91 0.65 -8.43 -13.27
C LYS A 91 1.40 -8.44 -14.60
N VAL A 92 2.21 -7.42 -14.87
CA VAL A 92 3.05 -7.35 -16.08
C VAL A 92 4.09 -8.46 -16.05
N VAL A 93 4.74 -8.71 -14.92
CA VAL A 93 5.70 -9.82 -14.77
C VAL A 93 5.01 -11.18 -15.00
N ALA A 94 3.81 -11.40 -14.47
CA ALA A 94 3.04 -12.62 -14.72
C ALA A 94 2.70 -12.77 -16.21
N MET A 95 2.24 -11.70 -16.87
CA MET A 95 1.98 -11.68 -18.31
C MET A 95 3.24 -11.99 -19.13
N LEU A 96 4.38 -11.39 -18.78
CA LEU A 96 5.66 -11.64 -19.47
C LEU A 96 6.08 -13.10 -19.32
N LYS A 97 5.91 -13.68 -18.12
CA LYS A 97 6.19 -15.11 -17.87
C LYS A 97 5.31 -16.03 -18.72
N GLU A 98 4.02 -15.71 -18.89
CA GLU A 98 3.12 -16.42 -19.81
C GLU A 98 3.57 -16.32 -21.28
N ARG A 99 4.20 -15.19 -21.66
CA ARG A 99 4.82 -14.99 -22.98
C ARG A 99 6.23 -15.59 -23.09
N GLY A 100 6.74 -16.25 -22.05
CA GLY A 100 8.10 -16.83 -22.02
C GLY A 100 9.23 -15.82 -21.85
N ILE A 101 8.93 -14.57 -21.45
CA ILE A 101 9.89 -13.49 -21.25
C ILE A 101 10.18 -13.34 -19.75
N SER A 102 11.44 -13.34 -19.36
CA SER A 102 11.87 -13.06 -17.98
C SER A 102 12.18 -11.59 -17.80
N LYS A 103 11.71 -10.98 -16.70
CA LYS A 103 12.03 -9.58 -16.35
C LYS A 103 13.55 -9.35 -16.26
N LYS A 104 14.33 -10.35 -15.83
CA LYS A 104 15.79 -10.25 -15.68
C LYS A 104 16.52 -10.04 -17.00
N ASP A 105 15.89 -10.40 -18.12
CA ASP A 105 16.47 -10.30 -19.46
C ASP A 105 16.09 -8.99 -20.15
N LEU A 106 15.30 -8.13 -19.49
CA LEU A 106 14.83 -6.86 -20.02
C LEU A 106 15.60 -5.68 -19.41
N SER A 107 15.82 -4.67 -20.23
CA SER A 107 16.11 -3.32 -19.73
C SER A 107 14.87 -2.70 -19.09
N ARG A 108 15.09 -1.67 -18.26
CA ARG A 108 14.00 -0.89 -17.65
C ARG A 108 13.09 -0.27 -18.72
N GLU A 109 13.66 0.26 -19.80
CA GLU A 109 12.89 0.90 -20.88
C GLU A 109 11.97 -0.11 -21.59
N GLU A 110 12.49 -1.30 -21.90
CA GLU A 110 11.69 -2.38 -22.49
C GLU A 110 10.56 -2.80 -21.56
N PHE A 111 10.85 -2.98 -20.26
CA PHE A 111 9.81 -3.33 -19.30
C PHE A 111 8.73 -2.25 -19.17
N LEU A 112 9.12 -0.98 -19.14
CA LEU A 112 8.18 0.14 -19.11
C LEU A 112 7.26 0.15 -20.33
N SER A 113 7.76 -0.22 -21.52
CA SER A 113 6.92 -0.32 -22.72
C SER A 113 5.79 -1.35 -22.56
N TYR A 114 6.08 -2.50 -21.96
CA TYR A 114 5.06 -3.52 -21.65
C TYR A 114 4.10 -3.09 -20.54
N ALA A 115 4.57 -2.34 -19.55
CA ALA A 115 3.72 -1.79 -18.50
C ALA A 115 2.73 -0.75 -19.05
N TRP A 116 3.16 0.09 -20.00
CA TRP A 116 2.28 1.00 -20.73
C TRP A 116 1.28 0.27 -21.64
N GLU A 117 1.71 -0.78 -22.36
CA GLU A 117 0.79 -1.66 -23.14
C GLU A 117 -0.32 -2.22 -22.23
N TRP A 118 0.05 -2.72 -21.05
CA TRP A 118 -0.89 -3.22 -20.05
C TRP A 118 -1.84 -2.12 -19.57
N LYS A 119 -1.32 -0.94 -19.22
CA LYS A 119 -2.13 0.21 -18.79
C LYS A 119 -3.15 0.59 -19.84
N GLU A 120 -2.78 0.71 -21.12
CA GLU A 120 -3.72 1.13 -22.17
C GLU A 120 -4.86 0.11 -22.35
N LYS A 121 -4.52 -1.18 -22.34
CA LYS A 121 -5.52 -2.25 -22.45
C LYS A 121 -6.49 -2.25 -21.26
N TYR A 122 -5.98 -2.30 -20.03
CA TYR A 122 -6.83 -2.48 -18.85
C TYR A 122 -7.46 -1.18 -18.35
N GLY A 123 -6.77 -0.04 -18.50
CA GLY A 123 -7.32 1.28 -18.21
C GLY A 123 -8.54 1.58 -19.11
N GLY A 124 -8.45 1.27 -20.41
CA GLY A 124 -9.59 1.38 -21.32
C GLY A 124 -10.78 0.51 -20.88
N ILE A 125 -10.53 -0.75 -20.52
CA ILE A 125 -11.58 -1.67 -20.05
C ILE A 125 -12.27 -1.13 -18.79
N ILE A 126 -11.51 -0.63 -17.80
CA ILE A 126 -12.08 -0.07 -16.56
C ILE A 126 -13.06 1.06 -16.87
N LEU A 127 -12.68 2.01 -17.73
CA LEU A 127 -13.54 3.14 -18.09
C LEU A 127 -14.79 2.68 -18.84
N GLU A 128 -14.67 1.72 -19.76
CA GLU A 128 -15.81 1.13 -20.46
C GLU A 128 -16.75 0.38 -19.52
N GLN A 129 -16.26 -0.26 -18.47
CA GLN A 129 -17.10 -0.89 -17.45
C GLN A 129 -17.90 0.13 -16.65
N LEU A 130 -17.29 1.27 -16.28
CA LEU A 130 -18.01 2.36 -15.62
C LEU A 130 -19.07 2.99 -16.53
N LYS A 131 -18.77 3.12 -17.83
CA LYS A 131 -19.74 3.57 -18.83
C LYS A 131 -20.91 2.60 -18.98
N LYS A 132 -20.65 1.29 -19.07
CA LYS A 132 -21.69 0.24 -19.11
C LYS A 132 -22.53 0.22 -17.82
N LEU A 133 -21.96 0.57 -16.67
CA LEU A 133 -22.71 0.76 -15.41
C LEU A 133 -23.63 2.00 -15.46
N GLY A 134 -23.50 2.87 -16.46
CA GLY A 134 -24.25 4.10 -16.59
C GLY A 134 -23.72 5.24 -15.72
N ALA A 135 -22.42 5.25 -15.39
CA ALA A 135 -21.80 6.30 -14.59
C ALA A 135 -21.89 7.69 -15.27
N SER A 136 -22.39 8.71 -14.57
CA SER A 136 -22.51 10.08 -15.11
C SER A 136 -21.27 10.96 -14.89
N CYS A 137 -20.09 10.37 -15.08
CA CYS A 137 -18.80 11.04 -14.91
C CYS A 137 -18.54 12.11 -15.97
N ASP A 138 -17.79 13.13 -15.61
CA ASP A 138 -17.19 14.06 -16.56
C ASP A 138 -15.99 13.39 -17.24
N TRP A 139 -16.26 12.62 -18.29
CA TRP A 139 -15.24 11.86 -19.02
C TRP A 139 -14.17 12.74 -19.67
N SER A 140 -14.45 14.03 -19.91
CA SER A 140 -13.46 14.98 -20.43
C SER A 140 -12.35 15.31 -19.44
N ARG A 141 -12.60 15.04 -18.14
CA ARG A 141 -11.65 15.22 -17.03
C ARG A 141 -11.02 13.92 -16.57
N THR A 142 -11.02 12.88 -17.39
CA THR A 142 -10.36 11.62 -17.04
C THR A 142 -8.88 11.86 -16.78
N ARG A 143 -8.37 11.37 -15.66
CA ARG A 143 -6.96 11.51 -15.24
C ARG A 143 -6.30 10.16 -15.00
N PHE A 144 -4.98 10.12 -15.11
CA PHE A 144 -4.16 8.95 -14.80
C PHE A 144 -2.96 9.38 -13.95
N THR A 145 -2.76 8.70 -12.82
CA THR A 145 -1.74 9.09 -11.83
C THR A 145 -0.32 9.30 -12.38
N MET A 146 0.10 8.57 -13.42
CA MET A 146 1.41 8.73 -14.07
C MET A 146 1.35 9.47 -15.43
N GLU A 147 0.29 10.24 -15.71
CA GLU A 147 0.32 11.18 -16.85
C GLU A 147 1.30 12.33 -16.58
N PRO A 148 1.79 13.04 -17.62
CA PRO A 148 2.87 14.02 -17.46
C PRO A 148 2.58 15.08 -16.40
N GLU A 149 1.38 15.67 -16.43
CA GLU A 149 0.98 16.75 -15.52
C GLU A 149 0.92 16.29 -14.05
N LEU A 150 0.38 15.10 -13.78
CA LEU A 150 0.30 14.55 -12.42
C LEU A 150 1.68 14.07 -11.94
N SER A 151 2.51 13.56 -12.84
CA SER A 151 3.89 13.18 -12.53
C SER A 151 4.74 14.38 -12.14
N ASP A 152 4.58 15.50 -12.84
CA ASP A 152 5.24 16.76 -12.50
C ASP A 152 4.84 17.24 -11.10
N ALA A 153 3.54 17.18 -10.76
CA ALA A 153 3.06 17.52 -9.43
C ALA A 153 3.69 16.66 -8.33
N VAL A 154 3.82 15.34 -8.56
CA VAL A 154 4.47 14.42 -7.61
C VAL A 154 5.94 14.78 -7.38
N ILE A 155 6.66 15.11 -8.46
CA ILE A 155 8.07 15.52 -8.38
C ILE A 155 8.21 16.83 -7.59
N GLU A 156 7.35 17.82 -7.88
CA GLU A 156 7.36 19.11 -7.18
C GLU A 156 7.06 18.97 -5.69
N VAL A 157 6.06 18.16 -5.33
CA VAL A 157 5.72 17.82 -3.93
C VAL A 157 6.89 17.13 -3.23
N PHE A 158 7.58 16.19 -3.88
CA PHE A 158 8.74 15.55 -3.28
C PHE A 158 9.85 16.57 -2.98
N ILE A 159 10.16 17.44 -3.94
CA ILE A 159 11.20 18.47 -3.79
C ILE A 159 10.83 19.45 -2.67
N ASP A 160 9.58 19.89 -2.61
CA ASP A 160 9.06 20.81 -1.58
C ASP A 160 9.17 20.20 -0.18
N LEU A 161 8.65 18.99 0.02
CA LEU A 161 8.70 18.30 1.33
C LEU A 161 10.14 17.97 1.74
N TYR A 162 11.03 17.67 0.78
CA TYR A 162 12.46 17.50 1.05
C TYR A 162 13.10 18.81 1.52
N LYS A 163 12.83 19.93 0.85
CA LYS A 163 13.32 21.27 1.26
C LYS A 163 12.82 21.68 2.64
N LYS A 164 11.59 21.28 3.01
CA LYS A 164 11.02 21.46 4.36
C LYS A 164 11.61 20.53 5.42
N GLY A 165 12.47 19.58 5.05
CA GLY A 165 13.03 18.59 5.97
C GLY A 165 12.03 17.54 6.46
N LEU A 166 10.90 17.41 5.77
CA LEU A 166 9.84 16.44 6.04
C LEU A 166 10.13 15.11 5.33
N ILE A 167 10.77 15.16 4.16
CA ILE A 167 11.35 13.98 3.51
C ILE A 167 12.83 13.88 3.85
N TYR A 168 13.27 12.67 4.20
CA TYR A 168 14.68 12.37 4.43
C TYR A 168 15.03 10.95 3.98
N ARG A 169 16.33 10.69 3.84
CA ARG A 169 16.86 9.37 3.49
C ARG A 169 17.63 8.81 4.68
N GLY A 170 17.37 7.56 5.05
CA GLY A 170 18.02 6.95 6.22
C GLY A 170 17.94 5.42 6.23
N ALA A 171 18.86 4.79 6.95
CA ALA A 171 18.82 3.35 7.20
C ALA A 171 17.85 3.07 8.35
N ARG A 172 16.84 2.24 8.09
CA ARG A 172 15.88 1.76 9.10
C ARG A 172 15.52 0.32 8.83
N MET A 173 14.98 -0.33 9.85
CA MET A 173 14.27 -1.60 9.67
C MET A 173 13.02 -1.34 8.83
N VAL A 174 12.90 -2.03 7.70
CA VAL A 174 11.74 -1.96 6.81
C VAL A 174 11.10 -3.32 6.67
N ASN A 175 9.81 -3.33 6.36
CA ASN A 175 9.10 -4.53 5.94
C ASN A 175 9.50 -4.83 4.51
N TRP A 176 10.17 -5.96 4.26
CA TRP A 176 10.60 -6.37 2.94
C TRP A 176 9.73 -7.50 2.40
N ASP A 177 9.20 -7.33 1.20
CA ASP A 177 8.51 -8.38 0.46
C ASP A 177 9.53 -9.15 -0.39
N PRO A 178 9.91 -10.39 -0.03
CA PRO A 178 10.93 -11.15 -0.76
C PRO A 178 10.47 -11.69 -2.12
N VAL A 179 9.16 -11.66 -2.40
CA VAL A 179 8.60 -12.04 -3.70
C VAL A 179 8.52 -10.80 -4.61
N GLY A 180 8.07 -9.68 -4.05
CA GLY A 180 8.03 -8.39 -4.74
C GLY A 180 9.41 -7.72 -4.89
N LEU A 181 10.40 -8.16 -4.11
CA LEU A 181 11.74 -7.58 -4.00
C LEU A 181 11.71 -6.08 -3.72
N THR A 182 10.85 -5.66 -2.79
CA THR A 182 10.64 -4.25 -2.49
C THR A 182 10.23 -4.05 -1.04
N ALA A 183 10.57 -2.89 -0.49
CA ALA A 183 10.03 -2.44 0.78
C ALA A 183 8.52 -2.21 0.70
N VAL A 184 7.80 -2.50 1.77
CA VAL A 184 6.37 -2.19 1.94
C VAL A 184 6.16 -1.37 3.20
N SER A 185 5.14 -0.53 3.22
CA SER A 185 4.78 0.24 4.42
C SER A 185 4.21 -0.66 5.52
N ASP A 186 4.22 -0.21 6.78
CA ASP A 186 3.60 -0.92 7.91
C ASP A 186 2.12 -1.23 7.64
N GLU A 187 1.45 -0.34 6.91
CA GLU A 187 0.04 -0.49 6.58
C GLU A 187 -0.20 -1.60 5.54
N GLU A 188 0.78 -1.89 4.67
CA GLU A 188 0.70 -2.94 3.63
C GLU A 188 0.99 -4.35 4.19
N VAL A 189 1.07 -4.52 5.52
CA VAL A 189 1.33 -5.80 6.19
C VAL A 189 0.08 -6.35 6.89
N ASN A 190 -0.46 -7.43 6.34
CA ASN A 190 -1.59 -8.16 6.91
C ASN A 190 -1.12 -9.25 7.88
N HIS A 191 -1.60 -9.22 9.12
CA HIS A 191 -1.25 -10.23 10.12
C HIS A 191 -2.19 -11.43 10.07
N LYS A 192 -1.63 -12.63 9.91
CA LYS A 192 -2.36 -13.90 9.90
C LYS A 192 -1.94 -14.76 11.08
N GLU A 193 -2.90 -15.40 11.74
CA GLU A 193 -2.61 -16.44 12.73
C GLU A 193 -2.14 -17.70 12.02
N VAL A 194 -0.97 -18.20 12.41
CA VAL A 194 -0.40 -19.44 11.90
C VAL A 194 0.07 -20.31 13.05
N ASP A 195 -0.06 -21.62 12.88
CA ASP A 195 0.53 -22.58 13.81
C ASP A 195 2.03 -22.67 13.50
N SER A 196 2.85 -22.30 14.49
CA SER A 196 4.31 -22.29 14.41
C SER A 196 4.93 -23.14 15.51
N GLN A 197 6.22 -23.44 15.35
CA GLN A 197 7.01 -24.14 16.36
C GLN A 197 7.91 -23.17 17.11
N LEU A 198 7.90 -23.25 18.44
CA LEU A 198 8.82 -22.57 19.33
C LEU A 198 9.93 -23.55 19.72
N PHE A 199 11.16 -23.23 19.31
CA PHE A 199 12.35 -24.04 19.52
C PHE A 199 13.10 -23.55 20.75
N TYR A 200 13.41 -24.47 21.66
CA TYR A 200 14.23 -24.20 22.84
C TYR A 200 15.65 -24.71 22.56
N ILE A 201 16.59 -23.77 22.39
CA ILE A 201 17.93 -24.04 21.87
C ILE A 201 18.98 -23.70 22.93
N ASN A 202 19.87 -24.65 23.22
CA ASN A 202 20.95 -24.51 24.18
C ASN A 202 22.20 -23.90 23.53
N TYR A 203 22.74 -22.87 24.16
CA TYR A 203 23.99 -22.20 23.79
C TYR A 203 25.04 -22.52 24.85
N PRO A 204 26.13 -23.24 24.51
CA PRO A 204 27.20 -23.55 25.45
C PRO A 204 27.89 -22.27 25.95
N ILE A 205 28.16 -22.20 27.26
CA ILE A 205 28.89 -21.07 27.85
C ILE A 205 30.39 -21.28 27.70
N GLU A 206 31.12 -20.22 27.32
CA GLU A 206 32.57 -20.26 27.18
C GLU A 206 33.24 -20.67 28.50
N ASN A 207 34.20 -21.60 28.43
CA ASN A 207 34.95 -22.12 29.57
C ASN A 207 34.07 -22.72 30.70
N SER A 208 32.85 -23.19 30.39
CA SER A 208 31.95 -23.83 31.34
C SER A 208 31.26 -25.05 30.74
N THR A 209 30.77 -25.95 31.59
CA THR A 209 29.85 -27.04 31.21
C THR A 209 28.39 -26.59 31.20
N GLU A 210 28.11 -25.37 31.65
CA GLU A 210 26.78 -24.77 31.63
C GLU A 210 26.37 -24.37 30.20
N HIS A 211 25.06 -24.29 29.98
CA HIS A 211 24.47 -23.73 28.77
C HIS A 211 23.35 -22.75 29.15
N ILE A 212 23.09 -21.78 28.28
CA ILE A 212 21.90 -20.94 28.36
C ILE A 212 20.90 -21.33 27.28
N THR A 213 19.62 -21.43 27.63
CA THR A 213 18.58 -21.84 26.67
C THR A 213 17.79 -20.62 26.21
N ILE A 214 17.70 -20.41 24.90
CA ILE A 214 16.81 -19.41 24.28
C ILE A 214 15.52 -20.06 23.79
N ALA A 215 14.47 -19.26 23.63
CA ALA A 215 13.24 -19.65 22.93
C ALA A 215 13.07 -18.82 21.65
N THR A 216 12.93 -19.46 20.49
CA THR A 216 12.77 -18.77 19.20
C THR A 216 11.85 -19.52 18.23
N THR A 217 11.10 -18.80 17.42
CA THR A 217 10.32 -19.36 16.29
C THR A 217 11.12 -19.40 14.99
N ARG A 218 12.30 -18.76 14.98
CA ARG A 218 13.15 -18.56 13.80
C ARG A 218 14.56 -19.12 14.03
N PRO A 219 14.73 -20.45 14.14
CA PRO A 219 16.04 -21.07 14.34
C PRO A 219 17.01 -20.74 13.20
N GLU A 220 16.52 -20.40 12.00
CA GLU A 220 17.37 -19.98 10.88
C GLU A 220 18.14 -18.68 11.13
N THR A 221 17.66 -17.85 12.06
CA THR A 221 18.28 -16.54 12.36
C THR A 221 19.37 -16.59 13.42
N ILE A 222 19.59 -17.73 14.08
CA ILE A 222 20.57 -17.83 15.18
C ILE A 222 22.01 -17.53 14.74
N LEU A 223 22.33 -17.78 13.46
CA LEU A 223 23.64 -17.49 12.88
C LEU A 223 23.93 -15.98 12.83
N ALA A 224 22.88 -15.16 12.89
CA ALA A 224 22.92 -13.71 12.94
C ALA A 224 22.88 -13.14 14.37
N ASP A 225 22.84 -13.98 15.41
CA ASP A 225 22.74 -13.50 16.79
C ASP A 225 23.95 -12.63 17.13
N ALA A 226 23.69 -11.55 17.85
CA ALA A 226 24.69 -10.62 18.34
C ALA A 226 24.81 -10.63 19.88
N ALA A 227 23.74 -11.00 20.58
CA ALA A 227 23.69 -11.16 22.02
C ALA A 227 22.56 -12.11 22.45
N ILE A 228 22.61 -12.55 23.70
CA ILE A 228 21.46 -13.11 24.42
C ILE A 228 21.07 -12.11 25.49
N CYS A 229 19.81 -11.68 25.51
CA CYS A 229 19.31 -10.71 26.46
C CYS A 229 18.45 -11.42 27.51
N VAL A 230 18.68 -11.10 28.79
CA VAL A 230 17.87 -11.54 29.93
C VAL A 230 17.32 -10.32 30.68
N ASN A 231 16.25 -10.50 31.44
CA ASN A 231 15.73 -9.42 32.27
C ASN A 231 16.66 -9.19 33.48
N PRO A 232 16.96 -7.93 33.88
CA PRO A 232 17.78 -7.64 35.06
C PRO A 232 17.25 -8.24 36.38
N GLU A 233 15.93 -8.35 36.52
CA GLU A 233 15.27 -8.89 37.71
C GLU A 233 15.14 -10.43 37.69
N ASP A 234 15.63 -11.09 36.63
CA ASP A 234 15.62 -12.55 36.54
C ASP A 234 16.83 -13.17 37.26
N GLU A 235 16.62 -13.54 38.53
CA GLU A 235 17.65 -14.15 39.38
C GLU A 235 18.21 -15.47 38.79
N ARG A 236 17.45 -16.17 37.92
CA ARG A 236 17.86 -17.46 37.34
C ARG A 236 19.10 -17.36 36.45
N TYR A 237 19.33 -16.19 35.84
CA TYR A 237 20.38 -15.97 34.85
C TYR A 237 21.41 -14.91 35.27
N SER A 238 21.25 -14.32 36.46
CA SER A 238 22.11 -13.25 36.96
C SER A 238 23.61 -13.62 37.01
N HIS A 239 23.93 -14.89 37.26
CA HIS A 239 25.32 -15.39 37.26
C HIS A 239 25.93 -15.62 35.87
N LEU A 240 25.12 -15.56 34.81
CA LEU A 240 25.56 -15.71 33.41
C LEU A 240 25.77 -14.37 32.70
N VAL A 241 25.30 -13.27 33.27
CA VAL A 241 25.43 -11.94 32.69
C VAL A 241 26.90 -11.56 32.52
N GLY A 242 27.25 -11.03 31.34
CA GLY A 242 28.62 -10.69 30.97
C GLY A 242 29.47 -11.87 30.49
N LYS A 243 29.02 -13.13 30.65
CA LYS A 243 29.68 -14.30 30.05
C LYS A 243 29.41 -14.35 28.55
N MET A 244 30.23 -15.16 27.86
CA MET A 244 30.12 -15.43 26.43
C MET A 244 29.42 -16.77 26.20
N ALA A 245 28.49 -16.80 25.25
CA ALA A 245 27.78 -18.01 24.82
C ALA A 245 28.12 -18.31 23.36
N ARG A 246 28.41 -19.56 23.03
CA ARG A 246 28.72 -19.97 21.65
C ARG A 246 27.44 -20.19 20.86
N ILE A 247 27.35 -19.57 19.68
CA ILE A 247 26.24 -19.81 18.75
C ILE A 247 26.37 -21.25 18.21
N PRO A 248 25.31 -22.08 18.27
CA PRO A 248 25.29 -23.40 17.66
C PRO A 248 25.76 -23.38 16.20
N PHE A 249 26.48 -24.44 15.78
CA PHE A 249 27.10 -24.58 14.45
C PHE A 249 28.25 -23.63 14.09
N THR A 250 28.63 -22.72 15.00
CA THR A 250 29.71 -21.76 14.71
C THR A 250 30.74 -21.71 15.82
N ASP A 251 31.87 -21.08 15.51
CA ASP A 251 32.89 -20.70 16.49
C ASP A 251 32.70 -19.25 16.99
N ARG A 252 31.54 -18.64 16.72
CA ARG A 252 31.22 -17.28 17.18
C ARG A 252 30.64 -17.30 18.58
N TYR A 253 31.13 -16.36 19.40
CA TYR A 253 30.70 -16.16 20.77
C TYR A 253 30.00 -14.81 20.90
N ILE A 254 28.87 -14.80 21.60
CA ILE A 254 28.04 -13.63 21.84
C ILE A 254 27.89 -13.35 23.34
N LYS A 255 27.72 -12.08 23.69
CA LYS A 255 27.59 -11.66 25.10
C LYS A 255 26.18 -11.92 25.63
N ILE A 256 26.10 -12.25 26.92
CA ILE A 256 24.84 -12.24 27.66
C ILE A 256 24.66 -10.86 28.29
N ILE A 257 23.64 -10.13 27.85
CA ILE A 257 23.32 -8.76 28.26
C ILE A 257 22.02 -8.71 29.04
N GLN A 258 21.73 -7.57 29.66
CA GLN A 258 20.51 -7.34 30.43
C GLN A 258 19.68 -6.19 29.86
N ASP A 259 18.37 -6.39 29.78
CA ASP A 259 17.40 -5.33 29.43
C ASP A 259 16.00 -5.63 29.98
N GLU A 260 15.34 -4.62 30.53
CA GLU A 260 13.97 -4.71 31.07
C GLU A 260 12.92 -5.05 30.00
N TYR A 261 13.27 -4.86 28.71
CA TYR A 261 12.41 -5.25 27.59
C TYR A 261 12.08 -6.76 27.57
N VAL A 262 12.94 -7.61 28.13
CA VAL A 262 12.75 -9.07 28.07
C VAL A 262 11.67 -9.52 29.06
N ASP A 263 10.65 -10.22 28.56
CA ASP A 263 9.62 -10.85 29.39
C ASP A 263 10.16 -12.15 30.03
N GLN A 264 10.22 -12.17 31.36
CA GLN A 264 10.68 -13.30 32.16
C GLN A 264 9.77 -14.54 32.04
N ALA A 265 8.48 -14.34 31.77
CA ALA A 265 7.47 -15.38 31.70
C ALA A 265 7.38 -16.03 30.32
N PHE A 266 7.89 -15.37 29.27
CA PHE A 266 7.84 -15.89 27.91
C PHE A 266 8.99 -16.87 27.62
N GLY A 267 8.64 -18.10 27.24
CA GLY A 267 9.61 -19.12 26.86
C GLY A 267 10.57 -19.46 28.00
N THR A 268 11.84 -19.07 27.87
CA THR A 268 12.87 -19.26 28.91
C THR A 268 13.16 -18.01 29.72
N GLY A 269 12.67 -16.83 29.33
CA GLY A 269 13.17 -15.56 29.85
C GLY A 269 14.51 -15.11 29.24
N CYS A 270 15.05 -15.87 28.28
CA CYS A 270 16.24 -15.51 27.51
C CYS A 270 15.86 -15.25 26.04
N LEU A 271 16.00 -14.01 25.61
CA LEU A 271 15.75 -13.57 24.24
C LEU A 271 17.05 -13.61 23.43
N LYS A 272 17.04 -14.27 22.26
CA LYS A 272 18.11 -14.08 21.28
C LYS A 272 17.98 -12.69 20.64
N VAL A 273 19.09 -11.98 20.42
CA VAL A 273 19.08 -10.66 19.80
C VAL A 273 19.68 -10.74 18.40
N THR A 274 18.85 -10.57 17.38
CA THR A 274 19.20 -10.54 15.95
C THR A 274 18.91 -9.19 15.31
N PRO A 275 19.78 -8.18 15.46
CA PRO A 275 19.47 -6.80 15.09
C PRO A 275 19.07 -6.58 13.62
N ALA A 276 19.48 -7.44 12.70
CA ALA A 276 19.18 -7.28 11.28
C ALA A 276 17.81 -7.85 10.85
N HIS A 277 17.13 -8.63 11.69
CA HIS A 277 15.98 -9.49 11.30
C HIS A 277 14.74 -9.35 12.18
N ASP A 278 14.77 -8.48 13.19
CA ASP A 278 13.63 -8.12 14.03
C ASP A 278 13.76 -6.67 14.53
N ILE A 279 12.63 -5.94 14.57
CA ILE A 279 12.63 -4.51 14.91
C ILE A 279 12.97 -4.25 16.38
N ASN A 280 12.55 -5.13 17.29
CA ASN A 280 12.83 -4.98 18.70
C ASN A 280 14.29 -5.35 18.99
N ASP A 281 14.78 -6.41 18.35
CA ASP A 281 16.19 -6.78 18.40
C ASP A 281 17.08 -5.68 17.82
N TYR A 282 16.62 -4.97 16.77
CA TYR A 282 17.34 -3.82 16.21
C TYR A 282 17.45 -2.69 17.22
N ASN A 283 16.37 -2.36 17.92
CA ASN A 283 16.37 -1.32 18.95
C ASN A 283 17.28 -1.69 20.13
N LEU A 284 17.26 -2.96 20.56
CA LEU A 284 18.21 -3.48 21.55
C LEU A 284 19.66 -3.40 21.04
N GLY A 285 19.88 -3.74 19.77
CA GLY A 285 21.16 -3.64 19.10
C GLY A 285 21.73 -2.23 19.09
N LEU A 286 20.89 -1.23 18.83
CA LEU A 286 21.26 0.18 18.93
C LEU A 286 21.57 0.60 20.37
N LYS A 287 20.72 0.22 21.33
CA LYS A 287 20.86 0.56 22.75
C LYS A 287 22.15 0.00 23.37
N HIS A 288 22.51 -1.22 23.00
CA HIS A 288 23.67 -1.94 23.54
C HIS A 288 24.88 -1.97 22.60
N ASN A 289 24.83 -1.24 21.48
CA ASN A 289 25.88 -1.16 20.47
C ASN A 289 26.36 -2.54 19.97
N LEU A 290 25.41 -3.38 19.56
CA LEU A 290 25.65 -4.74 19.08
C LEU A 290 25.97 -4.78 17.58
N GLU A 291 26.68 -5.83 17.18
CA GLU A 291 26.97 -6.10 15.77
C GLU A 291 25.67 -6.40 14.99
N VAL A 292 25.58 -5.90 13.76
CA VAL A 292 24.42 -6.09 12.89
C VAL A 292 24.83 -6.99 11.72
N ILE A 293 24.29 -8.21 11.66
CA ILE A 293 24.61 -9.19 10.61
C ILE A 293 23.37 -9.58 9.83
N ASP A 294 23.31 -9.18 8.56
CA ASP A 294 22.30 -9.64 7.63
C ASP A 294 22.68 -11.00 7.03
N ILE A 295 21.85 -12.02 7.27
CA ILE A 295 22.04 -13.38 6.75
C ILE A 295 21.20 -13.69 5.52
N PHE A 296 20.32 -12.77 5.09
CA PHE A 296 19.42 -12.99 3.96
C PHE A 296 19.80 -12.15 2.75
N ASN A 297 19.67 -12.77 1.58
CA ASN A 297 19.58 -12.06 0.30
C ASN A 297 18.19 -11.41 0.16
N GLU A 298 18.04 -10.54 -0.83
CA GLU A 298 16.77 -9.84 -1.11
C GLU A 298 15.58 -10.79 -1.37
N ASN A 299 15.82 -11.98 -1.92
CA ASN A 299 14.80 -13.00 -2.14
C ASN A 299 14.58 -13.93 -0.92
N ALA A 300 15.08 -13.55 0.26
CA ALA A 300 15.04 -14.32 1.50
C ALA A 300 15.73 -15.70 1.47
N THR A 301 16.64 -15.94 0.51
CA THR A 301 17.59 -17.06 0.62
C THR A 301 18.76 -16.67 1.52
N LEU A 302 19.40 -17.65 2.16
CA LEU A 302 20.54 -17.39 3.02
C LEU A 302 21.77 -17.00 2.17
N ASN A 303 22.49 -15.97 2.62
CA ASN A 303 23.75 -15.52 2.02
C ASN A 303 24.96 -16.26 2.66
N LYS A 304 26.19 -15.79 2.38
CA LYS A 304 27.44 -16.36 2.93
C LYS A 304 27.49 -16.51 4.45
N TYR A 305 26.76 -15.69 5.20
CA TYR A 305 26.67 -15.78 6.67
C TYR A 305 25.77 -16.93 7.14
N GLY A 306 25.00 -17.54 6.23
CA GLY A 306 24.23 -18.75 6.47
C GLY A 306 25.07 -20.03 6.55
N GLY A 307 26.38 -19.97 6.28
CA GLY A 307 27.29 -21.11 6.38
C GLY A 307 26.84 -22.30 5.54
N ALA A 308 26.65 -23.47 6.17
CA ALA A 308 26.22 -24.71 5.51
C ALA A 308 24.81 -24.65 4.88
N TYR A 309 24.08 -23.56 5.09
CA TYR A 309 22.73 -23.33 4.58
C TYR A 309 22.68 -22.25 3.49
N GLU A 310 23.83 -21.73 3.06
CA GLU A 310 23.92 -20.74 1.97
C GLU A 310 23.15 -21.21 0.71
N GLY A 311 22.40 -20.28 0.12
CA GLY A 311 21.60 -20.52 -1.08
C GLY A 311 20.23 -21.17 -0.83
N LEU A 312 19.96 -21.68 0.38
CA LEU A 312 18.65 -22.24 0.72
C LEU A 312 17.63 -21.13 1.02
N ASP A 313 16.37 -21.35 0.63
CA ASP A 313 15.25 -20.54 1.11
C ASP A 313 15.13 -20.62 2.64
N ARG A 314 14.79 -19.51 3.30
CA ARG A 314 14.69 -19.41 4.77
C ARG A 314 13.81 -20.47 5.42
N PHE A 315 12.72 -20.91 4.79
CA PHE A 315 11.83 -21.93 5.37
C PHE A 315 12.40 -23.33 5.20
N VAL A 316 13.13 -23.57 4.11
CA VAL A 316 13.88 -24.81 3.89
C VAL A 316 15.05 -24.88 4.87
N ALA A 317 15.80 -23.79 5.04
CA ALA A 317 16.86 -23.66 6.01
C ALA A 317 16.34 -23.87 7.44
N ARG A 318 15.20 -23.26 7.80
CA ARG A 318 14.55 -23.47 9.11
C ARG A 318 14.31 -24.94 9.43
N LYS A 319 13.72 -25.68 8.47
CA LYS A 319 13.44 -27.12 8.65
C LYS A 319 14.73 -27.94 8.77
N LYS A 320 15.73 -27.65 7.94
CA LYS A 320 17.01 -28.36 7.96
C LYS A 320 17.78 -28.08 9.25
N MET A 321 17.89 -26.82 9.66
CA MET A 321 18.53 -26.41 10.92
C MET A 321 17.85 -27.03 12.15
N ALA A 322 16.52 -27.13 12.16
CA ALA A 322 15.81 -27.79 13.25
C ALA A 322 16.20 -29.28 13.39
N ILE A 323 16.43 -29.98 12.27
CA ILE A 323 16.90 -31.37 12.27
C ILE A 323 18.34 -31.43 12.78
N ASP A 324 19.23 -30.62 12.18
CA ASP A 324 20.65 -30.61 12.52
C ASP A 324 20.90 -30.22 14.00
N LEU A 325 20.11 -29.28 14.54
CA LEU A 325 20.19 -28.86 15.95
C LEU A 325 19.77 -30.00 16.88
N LYS A 326 18.80 -30.82 16.46
CA LYS A 326 18.33 -31.97 17.23
C LYS A 326 19.36 -33.10 17.21
N GLU A 327 19.94 -33.39 16.04
CA GLU A 327 20.97 -34.42 15.87
C GLU A 327 22.23 -34.11 16.66
N GLN A 328 22.60 -32.82 16.76
CA GLN A 328 23.75 -32.37 17.56
C GLN A 328 23.44 -32.12 19.04
N GLY A 329 22.19 -32.37 19.49
CA GLY A 329 21.81 -32.28 20.90
C GLY A 329 21.65 -30.85 21.44
N PHE A 330 21.51 -29.84 20.58
CA PHE A 330 21.29 -28.45 21.00
C PHE A 330 19.82 -28.15 21.33
N ILE A 331 18.86 -28.92 20.82
CA ILE A 331 17.43 -28.72 21.13
C ILE A 331 17.06 -29.35 22.47
N GLN A 332 16.54 -28.55 23.40
CA GLN A 332 15.97 -29.02 24.66
C GLN A 332 14.53 -29.53 24.48
N LYS A 333 13.67 -28.74 23.82
CA LYS A 333 12.28 -29.09 23.51
C LYS A 333 11.75 -28.27 22.33
N ILE A 334 10.64 -28.72 21.75
CA ILE A 334 9.90 -28.01 20.69
C ILE A 334 8.44 -27.96 21.12
N GLU A 335 7.85 -26.77 21.09
CA GLU A 335 6.44 -26.56 21.45
C GLU A 335 5.68 -25.98 20.26
N ASN A 336 4.43 -26.40 20.08
CA ASN A 336 3.56 -25.79 19.08
C ASN A 336 2.90 -24.55 19.69
N ILE A 337 2.97 -23.43 19.00
CA ILE A 337 2.36 -22.17 19.41
C ILE A 337 1.55 -21.59 18.26
N ARG A 338 0.59 -20.75 18.59
CA ARG A 338 -0.04 -19.85 17.61
C ARG A 338 0.63 -18.50 17.67
N ASN A 339 1.12 -18.04 16.53
CA ASN A 339 1.69 -16.71 16.39
C ASN A 339 0.99 -15.94 15.26
N LYS A 340 1.12 -14.62 15.30
CA LYS A 340 0.69 -13.75 14.21
C LYS A 340 1.90 -13.43 13.34
N VAL A 341 1.79 -13.75 12.06
CA VAL A 341 2.84 -13.49 11.06
C VAL A 341 2.35 -12.44 10.07
N GLY A 342 3.18 -11.43 9.83
CA GLY A 342 2.92 -10.40 8.83
C GLY A 342 3.16 -10.92 7.42
N CYS A 343 2.17 -10.76 6.55
CA CYS A 343 2.22 -11.09 5.13
C CYS A 343 1.96 -9.83 4.29
N SER A 344 2.62 -9.72 3.15
CA SER A 344 2.39 -8.67 2.16
C SER A 344 0.91 -8.65 1.72
N GLU A 345 0.27 -7.49 1.73
CA GLU A 345 -1.11 -7.32 1.25
C GLU A 345 -1.28 -7.76 -0.21
N ARG A 346 -0.20 -7.69 -1.00
CA ARG A 346 -0.23 -7.90 -2.45
C ARG A 346 0.22 -9.31 -2.86
N THR A 347 1.35 -9.77 -2.37
CA THR A 347 1.94 -11.06 -2.78
C THR A 347 1.60 -12.21 -1.84
N ASP A 348 1.06 -11.90 -0.66
CA ASP A 348 0.85 -12.83 0.46
C ASP A 348 2.13 -13.48 1.02
N ALA A 349 3.30 -13.02 0.57
CA ALA A 349 4.58 -13.49 1.08
C ALA A 349 4.76 -13.04 2.53
N VAL A 350 5.33 -13.91 3.36
CA VAL A 350 5.75 -13.54 4.72
C VAL A 350 6.80 -12.45 4.64
N ILE A 351 6.52 -11.33 5.30
CA ILE A 351 7.40 -10.16 5.34
C ILE A 351 8.69 -10.50 6.09
N GLU A 352 9.80 -10.03 5.55
CA GLU A 352 11.10 -10.08 6.21
C GLU A 352 11.46 -8.69 6.76
N PRO A 353 11.71 -8.53 8.07
CA PRO A 353 12.34 -7.32 8.58
C PRO A 353 13.76 -7.24 8.02
N ARG A 354 14.10 -6.14 7.35
CA ARG A 354 15.43 -5.92 6.77
C ARG A 354 15.88 -4.49 7.03
N ILE A 355 17.16 -4.29 7.37
CA ILE A 355 17.74 -2.94 7.41
C ILE A 355 17.99 -2.49 5.98
N SER A 356 17.36 -1.40 5.58
CA SER A 356 17.51 -0.83 4.25
C SER A 356 17.56 0.69 4.31
N THR A 357 18.38 1.28 3.43
CA THR A 357 18.41 2.74 3.27
C THR A 357 17.29 3.14 2.32
N GLN A 358 16.28 3.81 2.87
CA GLN A 358 15.07 4.17 2.15
C GLN A 358 14.76 5.66 2.34
N TRP A 359 13.81 6.15 1.56
CA TRP A 359 13.23 7.48 1.70
C TRP A 359 12.01 7.42 2.60
N PHE A 360 11.91 8.37 3.53
CA PHE A 360 10.84 8.45 4.51
C PHE A 360 10.23 9.84 4.55
N CYS A 361 8.92 9.90 4.80
CA CYS A 361 8.19 11.11 5.12
C CYS A 361 7.86 11.14 6.62
N LYS A 362 8.18 12.25 7.30
CA LYS A 362 7.93 12.45 8.73
C LYS A 362 6.43 12.55 9.01
N MET A 363 5.87 11.52 9.61
CA MET A 363 4.42 11.45 9.81
C MET A 363 3.95 12.17 11.07
N ALA A 364 4.79 12.26 12.10
CA ALA A 364 4.40 12.90 13.36
C ALA A 364 3.95 14.36 13.22
N GLU A 365 4.52 15.11 12.26
CA GLU A 365 4.11 16.48 11.95
C GLU A 365 3.00 16.50 10.90
N MET A 366 3.17 15.76 9.82
CA MET A 366 2.25 15.75 8.68
C MET A 366 0.85 15.21 9.02
N ALA A 367 0.74 14.27 9.98
CA ALA A 367 -0.52 13.65 10.36
C ALA A 367 -1.41 14.55 11.24
N LYS A 368 -0.85 15.60 11.87
CA LYS A 368 -1.57 16.44 12.84
C LYS A 368 -2.83 17.08 12.27
N PRO A 369 -2.81 17.74 11.09
CA PRO A 369 -4.01 18.36 10.53
C PRO A 369 -5.09 17.31 10.23
N ALA A 370 -4.68 16.14 9.72
CA ALA A 370 -5.61 15.05 9.42
C ALA A 370 -6.32 14.54 10.67
N LEU A 371 -5.59 14.37 11.77
CA LEU A 371 -6.16 13.98 13.06
C LEU A 371 -7.10 15.07 13.60
N GLU A 372 -6.63 16.31 13.66
CA GLU A 372 -7.38 17.43 14.24
C GLU A 372 -8.72 17.66 13.54
N HIS A 373 -8.71 17.79 12.21
CA HIS A 373 -9.88 18.19 11.44
C HIS A 373 -10.94 17.09 11.31
N VAL A 374 -10.56 15.81 11.43
CA VAL A 374 -11.53 14.71 11.53
C VAL A 374 -12.13 14.64 12.94
N MET A 375 -11.32 14.87 13.98
CA MET A 375 -11.81 14.85 15.36
C MET A 375 -12.77 16.02 15.64
N ASN A 376 -12.52 17.19 15.04
CA ASN A 376 -13.34 18.40 15.18
C ASN A 376 -14.55 18.47 14.22
N ASP A 377 -14.81 17.43 13.42
CA ASP A 377 -15.94 17.38 12.46
C ASP A 377 -15.88 18.39 11.29
N ASP A 378 -14.71 18.96 11.01
CA ASP A 378 -14.49 19.70 9.76
C ASP A 378 -14.58 18.72 8.57
N VAL A 379 -13.91 17.57 8.70
CA VAL A 379 -14.07 16.41 7.81
C VAL A 379 -14.90 15.33 8.50
N LYS A 380 -16.09 15.04 7.98
CA LYS A 380 -17.06 14.15 8.63
C LYS A 380 -16.99 12.73 8.09
N LEU A 381 -16.67 11.76 8.96
CA LEU A 381 -16.71 10.34 8.62
C LEU A 381 -18.13 9.76 8.79
N HIS A 382 -18.64 9.12 7.75
CA HIS A 382 -19.94 8.45 7.74
C HIS A 382 -19.74 6.95 7.49
N PRO A 383 -20.07 6.07 8.46
CA PRO A 383 -20.56 6.35 9.82
C PRO A 383 -19.47 6.84 10.79
N ALA A 384 -19.88 7.60 11.81
CA ALA A 384 -18.99 8.19 12.82
C ALA A 384 -18.17 7.19 13.64
N LYS A 385 -18.57 5.90 13.69
CA LYS A 385 -17.84 4.83 14.40
C LYS A 385 -16.36 4.72 13.96
N PHE A 386 -16.06 5.07 12.71
CA PHE A 386 -14.70 5.01 12.18
C PHE A 386 -13.75 6.06 12.77
N LYS A 387 -14.26 7.09 13.46
CA LYS A 387 -13.41 8.10 14.14
C LYS A 387 -12.46 7.49 15.17
N ASN A 388 -12.91 6.49 15.92
CA ASN A 388 -12.07 5.87 16.96
C ASN A 388 -10.89 5.11 16.33
N THR A 389 -11.17 4.31 15.28
CA THR A 389 -10.13 3.63 14.51
C THR A 389 -9.21 4.64 13.83
N TYR A 390 -9.78 5.73 13.29
CA TYR A 390 -9.05 6.83 12.67
C TYR A 390 -8.02 7.46 13.62
N LYS A 391 -8.50 7.85 14.81
CA LYS A 391 -7.71 8.45 15.88
C LYS A 391 -6.59 7.53 16.34
N HIS A 392 -6.92 6.29 16.72
CA HIS A 392 -5.93 5.33 17.21
C HIS A 392 -4.79 5.12 16.21
N TRP A 393 -5.09 5.09 14.92
CA TRP A 393 -4.07 4.91 13.89
C TRP A 393 -3.15 6.13 13.75
N LEU A 394 -3.71 7.34 13.65
CA LEU A 394 -2.90 8.56 13.49
C LEU A 394 -2.10 8.92 14.75
N GLU A 395 -2.57 8.57 15.95
CA GLU A 395 -1.81 8.77 17.19
C GLU A 395 -0.56 7.89 17.28
N ASN A 396 -0.54 6.76 16.56
CA ASN A 396 0.55 5.77 16.58
C ASN A 396 1.28 5.65 15.24
N VAL A 397 1.09 6.62 14.33
CA VAL A 397 1.67 6.58 12.99
C VAL A 397 3.19 6.70 13.04
N LYS A 398 3.88 5.85 12.29
CA LYS A 398 5.33 5.93 12.10
C LYS A 398 5.66 6.66 10.81
N ASP A 399 6.92 7.07 10.66
CA ASP A 399 7.38 7.69 9.40
C ASP A 399 7.10 6.77 8.21
N TRP A 400 6.51 7.35 7.18
CA TRP A 400 6.03 6.63 6.01
C TRP A 400 7.20 6.35 5.07
N CYS A 401 7.49 5.08 4.80
CA CYS A 401 8.44 4.67 3.77
C CYS A 401 7.86 4.97 2.38
N ILE A 402 8.46 5.92 1.66
CA ILE A 402 7.97 6.42 0.37
C ILE A 402 8.71 5.87 -0.84
N SER A 403 9.82 5.15 -0.67
CA SER A 403 10.57 4.53 -1.78
C SER A 403 10.21 3.06 -1.98
N ARG A 404 10.31 2.59 -3.22
CA ARG A 404 10.03 1.21 -3.67
C ARG A 404 11.06 0.79 -4.72
N GLN A 405 11.55 -0.43 -4.64
CA GLN A 405 12.56 -1.01 -5.54
C GLN A 405 11.89 -1.62 -6.79
N LEU A 406 11.08 -0.81 -7.47
CA LEU A 406 10.28 -1.22 -8.62
C LEU A 406 10.68 -0.46 -9.87
N TRP A 407 10.28 -0.96 -11.03
CA TRP A 407 10.51 -0.26 -12.30
C TRP A 407 9.32 0.61 -12.70
N TRP A 408 8.10 0.19 -12.35
CA TRP A 408 6.84 0.90 -12.62
C TRP A 408 6.45 1.83 -11.48
N GLY A 409 6.49 3.15 -11.73
CA GLY A 409 6.14 4.19 -10.78
C GLY A 409 6.84 5.51 -11.08
N HIS A 410 6.57 6.54 -10.26
CA HIS A 410 7.25 7.83 -10.36
C HIS A 410 8.68 7.69 -9.84
N ARG A 411 9.70 7.91 -10.67
CA ARG A 411 11.09 7.87 -10.19
C ARG A 411 11.35 8.95 -9.17
N ILE A 412 12.11 8.61 -8.13
CA ILE A 412 12.52 9.58 -7.12
C ILE A 412 13.40 10.66 -7.79
N PRO A 413 13.12 11.96 -7.58
CA PRO A 413 13.86 13.06 -8.19
C PRO A 413 15.15 13.38 -7.42
N ALA A 414 15.95 12.35 -7.12
CA ALA A 414 17.25 12.45 -6.48
C ALA A 414 18.35 11.93 -7.42
N TYR A 415 19.46 12.64 -7.49
CA TYR A 415 20.56 12.38 -8.43
C TYR A 415 21.86 12.20 -7.66
N TYR A 416 22.44 11.01 -7.75
CA TYR A 416 23.70 10.66 -7.12
C TYR A 416 24.89 11.22 -7.89
N LEU A 417 25.81 11.81 -7.14
CA LEU A 417 27.13 12.21 -7.60
C LEU A 417 28.13 11.03 -7.48
N PRO A 418 29.31 11.09 -8.14
CA PRO A 418 30.29 10.00 -8.10
C PRO A 418 30.80 9.63 -6.70
N ASP A 419 30.70 10.52 -5.72
CA ASP A 419 31.10 10.28 -4.33
C ASP A 419 29.98 9.67 -3.46
N GLY A 420 28.82 9.39 -4.04
CA GLY A 420 27.67 8.79 -3.36
C GLY A 420 26.75 9.79 -2.65
N THR A 421 27.10 11.07 -2.61
CA THR A 421 26.15 12.13 -2.20
C THR A 421 25.06 12.32 -3.26
N PHE A 422 23.98 13.01 -2.92
CA PHE A 422 22.85 13.21 -3.84
C PHE A 422 22.31 14.63 -3.81
N ILE A 423 21.70 15.03 -4.94
CA ILE A 423 21.00 16.29 -5.12
C ILE A 423 19.56 15.99 -5.49
N VAL A 424 18.60 16.67 -4.85
CA VAL A 424 17.17 16.58 -5.18
C VAL A 424 16.79 17.72 -6.13
N ALA A 425 16.29 17.41 -7.32
CA ALA A 425 15.99 18.38 -8.38
C ALA A 425 14.93 17.85 -9.37
N LYS A 426 14.29 18.71 -10.16
CA LYS A 426 13.21 18.28 -11.09
C LYS A 426 13.74 17.50 -12.29
N SER A 427 14.96 17.80 -12.73
CA SER A 427 15.61 17.12 -13.84
C SER A 427 17.11 16.91 -13.61
N ILE A 428 17.74 16.09 -14.46
CA ILE A 428 19.19 15.85 -14.39
C ILE A 428 19.99 17.10 -14.75
N GLU A 429 19.44 17.95 -15.63
CA GLU A 429 20.03 19.24 -15.99
C GLU A 429 20.01 20.21 -14.80
N GLU A 430 18.89 20.28 -14.08
CA GLU A 430 18.79 21.10 -12.87
C GLU A 430 19.72 20.58 -11.77
N ALA A 431 19.78 19.25 -11.58
CA ALA A 431 20.71 18.63 -10.65
C ALA A 431 22.17 18.96 -10.95
N LEU A 432 22.54 19.00 -12.24
CA LEU A 432 23.88 19.38 -12.68
C LEU A 432 24.19 20.84 -12.36
N VAL A 433 23.26 21.76 -12.62
CA VAL A 433 23.42 23.19 -12.29
C VAL A 433 23.63 23.36 -10.78
N LEU A 434 22.87 22.64 -9.96
CA LEU A 434 23.04 22.66 -8.50
C LEU A 434 24.38 22.05 -8.08
N ALA A 435 24.84 20.98 -8.74
CA ALA A 435 26.15 20.37 -8.46
C ALA A 435 27.29 21.35 -8.74
N HIS A 436 27.23 22.10 -9.84
CA HIS A 436 28.21 23.13 -10.21
C HIS A 436 28.29 24.30 -9.22
N GLY A 437 27.31 24.46 -8.33
CA GLY A 437 27.40 25.39 -7.20
C GLY A 437 28.53 25.06 -6.22
N ASN A 438 29.07 23.83 -6.26
CA ASN A 438 30.26 23.42 -5.52
C ASN A 438 31.44 23.25 -6.50
N THR A 439 32.56 23.94 -6.22
CA THR A 439 33.77 23.91 -7.05
C THR A 439 34.33 22.50 -7.24
N GLN A 440 34.08 21.58 -6.31
CA GLN A 440 34.48 20.17 -6.41
C GLN A 440 33.83 19.44 -7.61
N TYR A 441 32.64 19.86 -8.03
CA TYR A 441 31.85 19.19 -9.06
C TYR A 441 31.73 19.99 -10.36
N ALA A 442 32.48 21.10 -10.50
CA ALA A 442 32.38 22.00 -11.65
C ALA A 442 32.67 21.35 -13.03
N GLN A 443 33.35 20.20 -13.05
CA GLN A 443 33.67 19.44 -14.26
C GLN A 443 32.67 18.30 -14.54
N LEU A 444 31.70 18.06 -13.66
CA LEU A 444 30.71 17.02 -13.89
C LEU A 444 29.84 17.37 -15.10
N THR A 445 29.34 16.32 -15.75
CA THR A 445 28.36 16.36 -16.83
C THR A 445 27.14 15.54 -16.43
N THR A 446 26.05 15.62 -17.20
CA THR A 446 24.85 14.81 -16.93
C THR A 446 25.11 13.30 -16.96
N LYS A 447 26.18 12.84 -17.62
CA LYS A 447 26.55 11.41 -17.68
C LYS A 447 27.18 10.90 -16.38
N ASP A 448 27.70 11.81 -15.55
CA ASP A 448 28.33 11.48 -14.27
C ASP A 448 27.30 11.42 -13.13
N LEU A 449 26.09 11.92 -13.39
CA LEU A 449 24.97 11.87 -12.45
C LEU A 449 24.11 10.64 -12.74
N ARG A 450 23.67 9.97 -11.66
CA ARG A 450 22.73 8.84 -11.75
C ARG A 450 21.48 9.15 -10.94
N GLN A 451 20.33 9.21 -11.59
CA GLN A 451 19.05 9.32 -10.87
C GLN A 451 18.80 8.06 -10.03
N ASP A 452 18.22 8.24 -8.85
CA ASP A 452 17.75 7.16 -7.98
C ASP A 452 16.88 6.17 -8.76
N GLU A 453 17.20 4.89 -8.59
CA GLU A 453 16.53 3.79 -9.31
C GLU A 453 15.19 3.45 -8.68
N ASP A 454 15.01 3.83 -7.41
CA ASP A 454 13.74 3.66 -6.70
C ASP A 454 12.64 4.52 -7.31
N VAL A 455 11.42 4.01 -7.20
CA VAL A 455 10.18 4.74 -7.49
C VAL A 455 9.45 5.07 -6.20
N LEU A 456 8.58 6.06 -6.27
CA LEU A 456 7.72 6.46 -5.17
C LEU A 456 6.59 5.45 -4.96
N ASP A 457 6.21 5.27 -3.69
CA ASP A 457 4.99 4.59 -3.29
C ASP A 457 3.78 5.13 -4.07
N THR A 458 2.91 4.25 -4.56
CA THR A 458 1.69 4.64 -5.29
C THR A 458 0.86 5.65 -4.50
N TRP A 459 0.77 5.45 -3.18
CA TRP A 459 0.04 6.34 -2.30
C TRP A 459 0.61 7.77 -2.25
N PHE A 460 1.89 7.96 -2.60
CA PHE A 460 2.54 9.27 -2.73
C PHE A 460 2.11 10.05 -3.98
N SER A 461 1.54 9.36 -4.97
CA SER A 461 0.83 10.03 -6.07
C SER A 461 -0.65 10.23 -5.74
N SER A 462 -1.32 9.19 -5.22
CA SER A 462 -2.78 9.21 -5.08
C SER A 462 -3.26 10.10 -3.93
N TRP A 463 -2.43 10.42 -2.93
CA TRP A 463 -2.81 11.42 -1.91
C TRP A 463 -2.98 12.85 -2.46
N LEU A 464 -2.45 13.14 -3.66
CA LEU A 464 -2.58 14.46 -4.31
C LEU A 464 -3.87 14.60 -5.12
N TRP A 465 -4.64 13.51 -5.26
CA TRP A 465 -5.79 13.38 -6.16
C TRP A 465 -6.80 14.52 -6.13
N PRO A 466 -7.30 15.02 -4.98
CA PRO A 466 -8.34 16.05 -4.96
C PRO A 466 -7.86 17.41 -5.49
N ILE A 467 -6.54 17.62 -5.59
CA ILE A 467 -5.92 18.84 -6.11
C ILE A 467 -5.43 18.60 -7.55
N SER A 468 -4.75 17.49 -7.78
CA SER A 468 -4.05 17.23 -9.05
C SER A 468 -5.00 17.01 -10.23
N VAL A 469 -6.20 16.45 -9.99
CA VAL A 469 -7.19 16.26 -11.08
C VAL A 469 -7.78 17.57 -11.62
N PHE A 470 -7.60 18.68 -10.91
CA PHE A 470 -7.96 20.03 -11.33
C PHE A 470 -6.74 20.89 -11.64
N ASP A 471 -5.58 20.25 -11.90
CA ASP A 471 -4.34 20.92 -12.28
C ASP A 471 -3.86 21.95 -11.23
N GLY A 472 -4.25 21.79 -9.97
CA GLY A 472 -4.01 22.75 -8.90
C GLY A 472 -2.55 22.86 -8.43
N PHE A 473 -1.66 21.97 -8.87
CA PHE A 473 -0.21 22.14 -8.67
C PHE A 473 0.43 22.95 -9.80
N LYS A 474 -0.04 22.74 -11.04
CA LYS A 474 0.45 23.44 -12.23
C LYS A 474 0.01 24.91 -12.25
N ASP A 475 -1.26 25.16 -11.93
CA ASP A 475 -1.81 26.51 -11.77
C ASP A 475 -2.71 26.53 -10.52
N PRO A 476 -2.17 26.87 -9.34
CA PRO A 476 -2.91 26.84 -8.07
C PRO A 476 -4.12 27.76 -8.00
N GLU A 477 -4.23 28.70 -8.93
CA GLU A 477 -5.21 29.78 -8.96
C GLU A 477 -6.15 29.68 -10.18
N ASN A 478 -6.12 28.55 -10.89
CA ASN A 478 -6.97 28.30 -12.05
C ASN A 478 -8.47 28.26 -11.68
N GLU A 479 -9.33 28.39 -12.68
CA GLU A 479 -10.78 28.49 -12.47
C GLU A 479 -11.38 27.19 -11.91
N ASP A 480 -10.90 26.02 -12.35
CA ASP A 480 -11.41 24.72 -11.93
C ASP A 480 -11.09 24.45 -10.46
N ILE A 481 -9.82 24.62 -10.03
CA ILE A 481 -9.44 24.38 -8.64
C ILE A 481 -10.18 25.34 -7.71
N LYS A 482 -10.34 26.62 -8.07
CA LYS A 482 -11.09 27.59 -7.27
C LYS A 482 -12.58 27.27 -7.14
N TYR A 483 -13.15 26.61 -8.14
CA TYR A 483 -14.57 26.35 -8.19
C TYR A 483 -14.94 24.97 -7.62
N TYR A 484 -14.14 23.93 -7.87
CA TYR A 484 -14.45 22.56 -7.49
C TYR A 484 -13.76 22.08 -6.20
N TYR A 485 -12.73 22.77 -5.73
CA TYR A 485 -12.08 22.50 -4.44
C TYR A 485 -12.57 23.51 -3.37
N PRO A 486 -12.84 23.08 -2.14
CA PRO A 486 -12.77 21.70 -1.65
C PRO A 486 -13.92 20.86 -2.21
N THR A 487 -13.68 19.56 -2.40
CA THR A 487 -14.73 18.64 -2.89
C THR A 487 -15.82 18.42 -1.84
N ASP A 488 -17.00 17.94 -2.22
CA ASP A 488 -18.12 17.79 -1.28
C ASP A 488 -18.06 16.46 -0.53
N ASP A 489 -18.07 15.36 -1.29
CA ASP A 489 -18.15 14.02 -0.73
C ASP A 489 -17.07 13.11 -1.33
N LEU A 490 -16.41 12.34 -0.47
CA LEU A 490 -15.52 11.26 -0.84
C LEU A 490 -16.15 9.92 -0.47
N VAL A 491 -16.48 9.09 -1.46
CA VAL A 491 -17.06 7.76 -1.23
C VAL A 491 -15.97 6.70 -1.40
N THR A 492 -15.68 5.95 -0.35
CA THR A 492 -14.61 4.93 -0.41
C THR A 492 -14.84 3.76 0.55
N ALA A 493 -14.01 2.72 0.48
CA ALA A 493 -14.02 1.61 1.41
C ALA A 493 -13.18 1.93 2.68
N PRO A 494 -13.53 1.36 3.85
CA PRO A 494 -12.78 1.53 5.10
C PRO A 494 -11.30 1.11 4.99
N GLU A 495 -11.00 0.20 4.06
CA GLU A 495 -9.66 -0.36 3.87
C GLU A 495 -8.63 0.70 3.48
N ILE A 496 -9.04 1.75 2.76
CA ILE A 496 -8.13 2.82 2.31
C ILE A 496 -8.28 4.12 3.12
N LEU A 497 -8.94 4.05 4.28
CA LEU A 497 -9.10 5.18 5.19
C LEU A 497 -7.76 5.78 5.62
N PHE A 498 -6.76 4.93 5.87
CA PHE A 498 -5.44 5.36 6.31
C PHE A 498 -4.49 5.66 5.16
N PHE A 499 -4.48 4.77 4.17
CA PHE A 499 -3.59 4.88 3.01
C PHE A 499 -3.90 6.07 2.10
N TRP A 500 -5.17 6.46 2.04
CA TRP A 500 -5.63 7.42 1.03
C TRP A 500 -6.38 8.59 1.67
N VAL A 501 -7.44 8.34 2.42
CA VAL A 501 -8.27 9.43 2.99
C VAL A 501 -7.46 10.31 3.92
N ALA A 502 -6.76 9.73 4.91
CA ALA A 502 -5.91 10.48 5.82
C ALA A 502 -4.84 11.28 5.06
N ARG A 503 -4.16 10.65 4.09
CA ARG A 503 -3.10 11.28 3.30
C ARG A 503 -3.63 12.43 2.43
N MET A 504 -4.80 12.30 1.81
CA MET A 504 -5.43 13.41 1.09
C MET A 504 -5.75 14.59 2.00
N ILE A 505 -6.18 14.35 3.24
CA ILE A 505 -6.41 15.42 4.21
C ILE A 505 -5.10 16.14 4.54
N MET A 506 -4.02 15.39 4.76
CA MET A 506 -2.67 15.95 4.96
C MET A 506 -2.28 16.85 3.78
N ALA A 507 -2.41 16.35 2.54
CA ALA A 507 -2.08 17.11 1.33
C ALA A 507 -2.96 18.36 1.14
N GLY A 508 -4.25 18.28 1.46
CA GLY A 508 -5.18 19.42 1.40
C GLY A 508 -4.73 20.57 2.28
N TYR A 509 -4.44 20.28 3.55
CA TYR A 509 -3.96 21.31 4.48
C TYR A 509 -2.57 21.81 4.15
N GLU A 510 -1.67 20.95 3.66
CA GLU A 510 -0.31 21.35 3.29
C GLU A 510 -0.28 22.31 2.09
N TYR A 511 -1.09 22.05 1.05
CA TYR A 511 -0.99 22.77 -0.22
C TYR A 511 -2.10 23.79 -0.47
N LYS A 512 -3.27 23.65 0.19
CA LYS A 512 -4.40 24.57 0.06
C LYS A 512 -4.81 25.23 1.37
N GLY A 513 -4.30 24.78 2.53
CA GLY A 513 -4.64 25.33 3.83
C GLY A 513 -6.07 25.04 4.29
N GLU A 514 -6.78 24.13 3.61
CA GLU A 514 -8.15 23.73 3.94
C GLU A 514 -8.36 22.23 3.65
N MET A 515 -9.51 21.69 4.07
CA MET A 515 -9.87 20.28 3.85
C MET A 515 -10.03 19.94 2.36
N PRO A 516 -9.62 18.75 1.89
CA PRO A 516 -9.86 18.32 0.51
C PRO A 516 -11.31 17.92 0.20
N PHE A 517 -12.06 17.51 1.22
CA PHE A 517 -13.47 17.09 1.14
C PHE A 517 -14.16 17.31 2.48
N LYS A 518 -15.48 17.55 2.44
CA LYS A 518 -16.30 17.80 3.64
C LYS A 518 -16.77 16.52 4.30
N ASN A 519 -17.23 15.54 3.51
CA ASN A 519 -17.72 14.27 4.02
C ASN A 519 -16.95 13.10 3.42
N VAL A 520 -16.71 12.07 4.23
CA VAL A 520 -16.18 10.78 3.81
C VAL A 520 -17.24 9.72 4.07
N TYR A 521 -17.84 9.20 3.01
CA TYR A 521 -18.77 8.09 3.09
C TYR A 521 -18.03 6.77 2.93
N LEU A 522 -17.93 6.02 4.03
CA LEU A 522 -17.30 4.72 4.08
C LEU A 522 -18.35 3.64 3.79
N THR A 523 -18.19 2.96 2.65
CA THR A 523 -19.05 1.85 2.26
C THR A 523 -18.81 0.62 3.14
N GLY A 524 -19.64 -0.41 3.00
CA GLY A 524 -19.28 -1.76 3.44
C GLY A 524 -18.26 -2.43 2.51
N ILE A 525 -17.66 -3.52 2.98
CA ILE A 525 -16.92 -4.45 2.12
C ILE A 525 -17.92 -5.44 1.52
N VAL A 526 -17.84 -5.65 0.20
CA VAL A 526 -18.63 -6.67 -0.48
C VAL A 526 -18.01 -8.04 -0.22
N ARG A 527 -18.80 -8.98 0.28
CA ARG A 527 -18.42 -10.33 0.70
C ARG A 527 -19.18 -11.39 -0.07
N ASP A 528 -18.56 -12.54 -0.27
CA ASP A 528 -19.20 -13.73 -0.82
C ASP A 528 -20.14 -14.40 0.21
N LYS A 529 -20.85 -15.46 -0.21
CA LYS A 529 -21.79 -16.20 0.66
C LYS A 529 -21.13 -16.84 1.89
N ALA A 530 -19.80 -17.02 1.87
CA ALA A 530 -19.02 -17.53 2.99
C ALA A 530 -18.48 -16.41 3.90
N GLY A 531 -18.86 -15.14 3.64
CA GLY A 531 -18.39 -13.98 4.40
C GLY A 531 -16.96 -13.57 4.07
N ARG A 532 -16.33 -14.12 3.03
CA ARG A 532 -14.99 -13.71 2.60
C ARG A 532 -15.11 -12.47 1.74
N LYS A 533 -14.13 -11.56 1.84
CA LYS A 533 -14.05 -10.39 0.94
C LYS A 533 -14.11 -10.85 -0.51
N MET A 534 -14.94 -10.18 -1.32
CA MET A 534 -14.91 -10.39 -2.76
C MET A 534 -13.66 -9.75 -3.33
N SER A 535 -12.84 -10.56 -3.98
CA SER A 535 -11.63 -10.10 -4.65
C SER A 535 -11.31 -11.03 -5.81
N LYS A 536 -10.54 -10.51 -6.76
CA LYS A 536 -10.12 -11.32 -7.90
C LYS A 536 -9.07 -12.35 -7.55
N SER A 537 -8.17 -12.03 -6.62
CA SER A 537 -7.14 -12.98 -6.16
C SER A 537 -7.76 -14.23 -5.55
N LEU A 538 -8.93 -14.09 -4.90
CA LEU A 538 -9.68 -15.22 -4.36
C LEU A 538 -10.59 -15.91 -5.39
N GLY A 539 -10.68 -15.41 -6.63
CA GLY A 539 -11.55 -15.95 -7.67
C GLY A 539 -13.04 -15.97 -7.32
N ASN A 540 -13.46 -15.14 -6.35
CA ASN A 540 -14.81 -15.19 -5.77
C ASN A 540 -15.69 -13.97 -6.10
N SER A 541 -15.28 -13.14 -7.08
CA SER A 541 -16.11 -12.06 -7.62
C SER A 541 -16.60 -12.40 -9.02
N PRO A 542 -17.92 -12.30 -9.30
CA PRO A 542 -18.42 -12.38 -10.66
C PRO A 542 -17.93 -11.19 -11.50
N ASP A 543 -17.97 -11.34 -12.83
CA ASP A 543 -17.70 -10.23 -13.74
C ASP A 543 -18.90 -9.26 -13.75
N PRO A 544 -18.71 -7.97 -13.43
CA PRO A 544 -19.79 -6.99 -13.49
C PRO A 544 -20.45 -6.86 -14.86
N ILE A 545 -19.71 -7.07 -15.97
CA ILE A 545 -20.27 -6.94 -17.32
C ILE A 545 -21.22 -8.08 -17.63
N GLU A 546 -20.85 -9.32 -17.28
CA GLU A 546 -21.75 -10.46 -17.46
C GLU A 546 -23.05 -10.28 -16.66
N LEU A 547 -22.96 -9.70 -15.45
CA LEU A 547 -24.13 -9.38 -14.64
C LEU A 547 -24.99 -8.28 -15.28
N ILE A 548 -24.38 -7.23 -15.83
CA ILE A 548 -25.10 -6.16 -16.55
C ILE A 548 -25.77 -6.74 -17.80
N GLU A 549 -25.11 -7.60 -18.55
CA GLU A 549 -25.68 -8.24 -19.74
C GLU A 549 -26.90 -9.11 -19.40
N LYS A 550 -26.86 -9.79 -18.25
CA LYS A 550 -27.93 -10.68 -17.77
C LYS A 550 -29.09 -9.97 -17.07
N TYR A 551 -28.82 -8.91 -16.31
CA TYR A 551 -29.80 -8.26 -15.42
C TYR A 551 -30.08 -6.78 -15.72
N GLY A 552 -29.32 -6.16 -16.63
CA GLY A 552 -29.31 -4.71 -16.86
C GLY A 552 -28.48 -3.96 -15.81
N ALA A 553 -27.94 -2.81 -16.19
CA ALA A 553 -27.21 -1.93 -15.29
C ALA A 553 -28.09 -1.47 -14.12
N ASP A 554 -29.34 -1.10 -14.38
CA ASP A 554 -30.29 -0.72 -13.33
C ASP A 554 -30.60 -1.88 -12.37
N GLY A 555 -30.69 -3.11 -12.91
CA GLY A 555 -30.93 -4.32 -12.12
C GLY A 555 -29.77 -4.62 -11.17
N VAL A 556 -28.54 -4.52 -11.66
CA VAL A 556 -27.33 -4.69 -10.84
C VAL A 556 -27.25 -3.61 -9.77
N ARG A 557 -27.35 -2.33 -10.15
CA ARG A 557 -27.24 -1.18 -9.23
C ARG A 557 -28.29 -1.24 -8.13
N THR A 558 -29.55 -1.46 -8.49
CA THR A 558 -30.65 -1.54 -7.53
C THR A 558 -30.50 -2.74 -6.60
N GLY A 559 -30.17 -3.90 -7.16
CA GLY A 559 -29.95 -5.13 -6.39
C GLY A 559 -28.85 -4.98 -5.35
N MET A 560 -27.76 -4.30 -5.70
CA MET A 560 -26.69 -3.99 -4.76
C MET A 560 -27.11 -3.08 -3.62
N LEU A 561 -27.89 -2.04 -3.91
CA LEU A 561 -28.33 -1.05 -2.92
C LEU A 561 -29.34 -1.63 -1.93
N PHE A 562 -30.23 -2.52 -2.36
CA PHE A 562 -31.17 -3.20 -1.47
C PHE A 562 -30.48 -3.97 -0.35
N SER A 563 -29.26 -4.43 -0.60
CA SER A 563 -28.51 -5.24 0.33
C SER A 563 -27.40 -4.45 1.05
N SER A 564 -27.24 -3.14 0.79
CA SER A 564 -26.11 -2.33 1.28
C SER A 564 -26.50 -1.38 2.42
N PRO A 565 -26.52 -1.85 3.68
CA PRO A 565 -26.59 -0.95 4.83
C PRO A 565 -25.31 -0.09 4.91
N ALA A 566 -25.47 1.21 5.17
CA ALA A 566 -24.35 2.14 5.26
C ALA A 566 -23.30 1.69 6.30
N GLY A 567 -22.04 1.60 5.88
CA GLY A 567 -20.89 1.26 6.73
C GLY A 567 -20.87 -0.15 7.32
N ASN A 568 -21.71 -1.06 6.83
CA ASN A 568 -21.71 -2.48 7.19
C ASN A 568 -21.46 -3.34 5.95
N ASP A 569 -20.81 -4.48 6.15
CA ASP A 569 -20.46 -5.36 5.05
C ASP A 569 -21.70 -5.95 4.36
N LEU A 570 -21.59 -6.09 3.04
CA LEU A 570 -22.63 -6.58 2.15
C LEU A 570 -22.33 -8.03 1.80
N LEU A 571 -23.24 -8.97 2.11
CA LEU A 571 -23.19 -10.30 1.51
C LEU A 571 -23.83 -10.24 0.12
N PHE A 572 -23.01 -10.39 -0.91
CA PHE A 572 -23.48 -10.36 -2.29
C PHE A 572 -24.07 -11.71 -2.71
N ASP A 573 -25.30 -11.66 -3.20
CA ASP A 573 -25.96 -12.77 -3.89
C ASP A 573 -26.50 -12.25 -5.23
N GLU A 574 -26.24 -12.99 -6.31
CA GLU A 574 -26.73 -12.70 -7.66
C GLU A 574 -28.27 -12.62 -7.71
N LYS A 575 -28.96 -13.31 -6.79
CA LYS A 575 -30.42 -13.16 -6.59
C LYS A 575 -30.84 -11.70 -6.32
N SER A 576 -29.97 -10.89 -5.74
CA SER A 576 -30.24 -9.46 -5.52
C SER A 576 -30.31 -8.71 -6.85
N CYS A 577 -29.45 -9.04 -7.82
CA CYS A 577 -29.51 -8.49 -9.18
C CYS A 577 -30.79 -8.93 -9.90
N GLU A 578 -31.23 -10.17 -9.70
CA GLU A 578 -32.52 -10.65 -10.22
C GLU A 578 -33.69 -9.85 -9.65
N GLN A 579 -33.68 -9.58 -8.34
CA GLN A 579 -34.69 -8.74 -7.70
C GLN A 579 -34.68 -7.32 -8.27
N GLY A 580 -33.50 -6.72 -8.49
CA GLY A 580 -33.36 -5.40 -9.12
C GLY A 580 -33.90 -5.39 -10.56
N ARG A 581 -33.62 -6.42 -11.37
CA ARG A 581 -34.17 -6.58 -12.72
C ARG A 581 -35.70 -6.66 -12.68
N ASN A 582 -36.24 -7.50 -11.80
CA ASN A 582 -37.69 -7.68 -11.67
C ASN A 582 -38.38 -6.39 -11.22
N PHE A 583 -37.76 -5.62 -10.32
CA PHE A 583 -38.22 -4.30 -9.91
C PHE A 583 -38.21 -3.30 -11.07
N SER A 584 -37.13 -3.26 -11.86
CA SER A 584 -37.02 -2.41 -13.06
C SER A 584 -38.13 -2.73 -14.06
N ASN A 585 -38.39 -4.02 -14.31
CA ASN A 585 -39.49 -4.46 -15.15
C ASN A 585 -40.86 -4.10 -14.56
N LYS A 586 -40.99 -4.04 -13.23
CA LYS A 586 -42.23 -3.61 -12.57
C LYS A 586 -42.48 -2.10 -12.69
N ILE A 587 -41.44 -1.28 -12.77
CA ILE A 587 -41.56 0.17 -13.07
C ILE A 587 -41.94 0.38 -14.55
N TRP A 588 -41.40 -0.46 -15.45
CA TRP A 588 -41.71 -0.40 -16.87
C TRP A 588 -43.18 -0.73 -17.20
N ASN A 589 -43.75 -1.71 -16.49
CA ASN A 589 -45.16 -2.11 -16.60
C ASN A 589 -46.09 -1.15 -15.86
#